data_AF-A0A9K3ELG7-F1
#
_entry.id   AF-A0A9K3ELG7-F1
#
_cell.length_a   1.000
_cell.length_b   1.000
_cell.length_c   1.000
_cell.angle_alpha   90.00
_cell.angle_beta   90.00
_cell.angle_gamma   90.00
#
_symmetry.space_group_name_H-M   'P 1'
#
loop_
_entity.id
_entity.type
_entity.pdbx_description
1 polymer ?
#
loop_
_entity_poly.entity_id
_entity_poly.type
_entity_poly.pdbx_seq_one_letter_code
_entity_poly.pdbx_strand_id
1 'polypeptide(L)'
;MFQMMSNDKLKSVEHRVVANEKGSRVSVACFFSNSLAPLTKLYGPIKELVSDENPPRYRETTVHDYMQYSLSTALDGAPRLLHLKL
;
A
#
# COMPACT_ATOMS: atom_id res chain seq x y z
N MET A 1 -1.54 -0.94 -0.15
CA MET A 1 -3.01 -1.04 -0.34
C MET A 1 -3.63 -2.30 0.27
N PHE A 2 -3.08 -3.51 0.05
CA PHE A 2 -3.65 -4.74 0.65
C PHE A 2 -3.78 -4.70 2.18
N GLN A 3 -2.77 -4.20 2.89
CA GLN A 3 -2.86 -4.02 4.34
C GLN A 3 -4.08 -3.17 4.75
N MET A 4 -4.31 -2.05 4.08
CA MET A 4 -5.47 -1.19 4.29
C MET A 4 -6.80 -1.91 4.01
N MET A 5 -6.91 -2.56 2.84
CA MET A 5 -8.12 -3.30 2.46
C MET A 5 -8.43 -4.45 3.43
N SER A 6 -7.40 -5.12 3.93
CA SER A 6 -7.53 -6.21 4.89
C SER A 6 -7.80 -5.74 6.33
N ASN A 7 -7.90 -4.43 6.57
CA ASN A 7 -7.98 -3.82 7.89
C ASN A 7 -6.88 -4.33 8.85
N ASP A 8 -5.61 -4.27 8.42
CA ASP A 8 -4.42 -4.78 9.12
C ASP A 8 -4.31 -6.32 9.28
N LYS A 9 -5.22 -7.14 8.73
CA LYS A 9 -5.05 -8.61 8.72
C LYS A 9 -3.83 -9.06 7.90
N LEU A 10 -3.47 -8.32 6.86
CA LEU A 10 -2.24 -8.49 6.09
C LEU A 10 -1.28 -7.33 6.38
N LYS A 11 0.02 -7.63 6.47
CA LYS A 11 1.06 -6.63 6.69
C LYS A 11 1.86 -6.37 5.43
N SER A 12 1.94 -5.11 5.01
CA SER A 12 2.84 -4.65 3.97
C SER A 12 4.22 -4.43 4.60
N VAL A 13 5.21 -5.23 4.21
CA VAL A 13 6.54 -5.21 4.82
C VAL A 13 7.55 -4.44 3.98
N GLU A 14 8.49 -3.80 4.66
CA GLU A 14 9.66 -3.22 4.03
C GLU A 14 10.60 -4.33 3.55
N HIS A 15 11.14 -4.15 2.35
CA HIS A 15 12.12 -5.05 1.76
C HIS A 15 13.23 -4.22 1.15
N ARG A 16 14.46 -4.73 1.22
CA ARG A 16 15.64 -4.09 0.63
C ARG A 16 16.45 -5.11 -0.16
N VAL A 17 17.18 -4.62 -1.14
CA VAL A 17 18.18 -5.39 -1.89
C VAL A 17 19.56 -4.91 -1.46
N VAL A 18 20.38 -5.83 -0.97
CA VAL A 18 21.80 -5.56 -0.68
C VAL A 18 22.61 -5.76 -1.96
N ALA A 19 23.57 -4.87 -2.20
CA ALA A 19 24.48 -4.97 -3.32
C ALA A 19 25.45 -6.15 -3.15
N ASN A 20 25.77 -6.82 -4.24
CA ASN A 20 26.77 -7.88 -4.25
C ASN A 20 28.18 -7.28 -4.45
N GLU A 21 29.18 -7.83 -3.77
CA GLU A 21 30.58 -7.49 -4.02
C GLU A 21 31.14 -8.13 -5.29
N LYS A 22 30.59 -9.29 -5.70
CA LYS A 22 31.04 -10.05 -6.87
C LYS A 22 29.85 -10.53 -7.69
N GLY A 23 29.95 -10.35 -9.02
CA GLY A 23 28.99 -10.86 -10.00
C GLY A 23 27.67 -10.08 -10.07
N SER A 24 26.99 -10.17 -11.21
CA SER A 24 25.72 -9.50 -11.45
C SER A 24 24.56 -10.21 -10.76
N ARG A 25 23.62 -9.44 -10.19
CA ARG A 25 22.31 -9.93 -9.73
C ARG A 25 21.21 -9.34 -10.61
N VAL A 26 20.36 -10.21 -11.17
CA VAL A 26 19.22 -9.80 -12.01
C VAL A 26 17.94 -10.34 -11.40
N SER A 27 16.92 -9.48 -11.31
CA SER A 27 15.56 -9.84 -10.88
C SER A 27 14.55 -8.97 -11.60
N VAL A 28 13.38 -9.52 -11.93
CA VAL A 28 12.27 -8.79 -12.55
C VAL A 28 11.09 -8.81 -11.58
N ALA A 29 10.64 -7.63 -11.16
CA ALA A 29 9.46 -7.48 -10.31
C ALA A 29 8.22 -7.26 -11.18
N CYS A 30 7.10 -7.90 -10.81
CA CYS A 30 5.80 -7.68 -11.43
C CYS A 30 4.82 -7.21 -10.33
N PHE A 31 4.20 -6.05 -10.54
CA PHE A 31 3.26 -5.45 -9.59
C PHE A 31 1.85 -5.47 -10.19
N PHE A 32 0.90 -6.05 -9.45
CA PHE A 32 -0.51 -6.02 -9.80
C PHE A 32 -1.14 -4.75 -9.23
N SER A 33 -1.61 -3.86 -10.11
CA SER A 33 -2.21 -2.58 -9.73
C SER A 33 -3.24 -2.14 -10.78
N ASN A 34 -4.32 -1.51 -10.31
CA ASN A 34 -5.30 -0.83 -11.15
C ASN A 34 -5.04 0.68 -11.24
N SER A 35 -3.79 1.13 -11.06
CA SER A 35 -3.42 2.56 -11.03
C SER A 35 -3.68 3.32 -12.33
N LEU A 36 -3.86 2.60 -13.44
CA LEU A 36 -4.20 3.15 -14.76
C LEU A 36 -5.69 2.99 -15.12
N ALA A 37 -6.47 2.31 -14.26
CA ALA A 37 -7.91 2.11 -14.46
C ALA A 37 -8.69 3.37 -13.99
N PRO A 38 -10.00 3.49 -14.32
CA PRO A 38 -10.77 4.70 -14.00
C PRO A 38 -10.63 5.09 -12.53
N LEU A 39 -10.24 6.35 -12.31
CA LEU A 39 -9.85 6.90 -11.00
C LEU A 39 -10.96 6.90 -9.94
N THR A 40 -12.19 6.52 -10.29
CA THR A 40 -13.36 6.74 -9.44
C THR A 40 -13.57 5.66 -8.38
N LYS A 41 -12.93 4.49 -8.50
CA LYS A 41 -13.14 3.42 -7.51
C LYS A 41 -12.42 3.77 -6.20
N LEU A 42 -13.22 3.91 -5.15
CA LEU A 42 -12.76 4.04 -3.77
C LEU A 42 -12.39 2.67 -3.21
N TYR A 43 -11.25 2.62 -2.51
CA TYR A 43 -10.72 1.48 -1.79
C TYR A 43 -10.56 1.85 -0.32
N GLY A 44 -11.06 1.00 0.55
CA GLY A 44 -10.91 1.10 2.00
C GLY A 44 -10.93 -0.31 2.61
N PRO A 45 -11.07 -0.42 3.94
CA PRO A 45 -11.31 -1.69 4.61
C PRO A 45 -12.47 -2.47 3.96
N ILE A 46 -12.26 -3.76 3.67
CA ILE A 46 -13.30 -4.66 3.16
C ILE A 46 -14.41 -4.76 4.21
N LYS A 47 -15.66 -4.53 3.81
CA LYS A 47 -16.80 -4.38 4.73
C LYS A 47 -17.00 -5.62 5.60
N GLU A 48 -16.80 -6.80 5.03
CA GLU A 48 -16.89 -8.11 5.70
C GLU A 48 -15.78 -8.34 6.73
N LEU A 49 -14.74 -7.51 6.74
CA LEU A 49 -13.63 -7.56 7.70
C LEU A 49 -13.76 -6.51 8.81
N VAL A 50 -14.80 -5.68 8.78
CA VAL A 50 -15.07 -4.62 9.76
C VAL A 50 -16.23 -5.05 10.66
N SER A 51 -16.09 -4.82 11.97
CA SER A 51 -17.13 -5.05 12.98
C SER A 51 -16.98 -4.05 14.13
N ASP A 52 -17.88 -4.09 15.12
CA ASP A 52 -17.78 -3.24 16.32
C ASP A 52 -16.50 -3.54 17.12
N GLU A 53 -16.06 -4.81 17.16
CA GLU A 53 -14.80 -5.24 17.78
C GLU A 53 -13.57 -5.00 16.90
N ASN A 54 -13.77 -4.81 15.59
CA ASN A 54 -12.70 -4.50 14.63
C ASN A 54 -13.11 -3.33 13.73
N PRO A 55 -13.14 -2.09 14.27
CA PRO A 55 -13.58 -0.92 13.53
C PRO A 55 -12.64 -0.63 12.34
N PRO A 56 -13.10 0.16 11.36
CA PRO A 56 -12.26 0.54 10.22
C PRO A 56 -11.07 1.36 10.73
N ARG A 57 -9.86 0.98 10.31
CA ARG A 57 -8.61 1.66 10.71
C ARG A 57 -8.14 2.71 9.70
N TYR A 58 -8.77 2.74 8.53
CA TYR A 58 -8.33 3.53 7.40
C TYR A 58 -9.51 4.18 6.68
N ARG A 59 -9.27 5.40 6.18
CA ARG A 59 -10.14 6.14 5.27
C ARG A 59 -10.11 5.52 3.88
N GLU A 60 -11.18 5.74 3.13
CA GLU A 60 -11.22 5.37 1.72
C GLU A 60 -10.34 6.30 0.88
N THR A 61 -9.74 5.74 -0.18
CA THR A 61 -8.92 6.48 -1.16
C THR A 61 -9.06 5.85 -2.54
N THR A 62 -8.73 6.60 -3.59
CA THR A 62 -8.55 6.01 -4.92
C THR A 62 -7.15 5.41 -5.05
N VAL A 63 -6.95 4.51 -6.03
CA VAL A 63 -5.60 4.00 -6.34
C VAL A 63 -4.70 5.13 -6.83
N HIS A 64 -5.26 6.06 -7.60
CA HIS A 64 -4.55 7.21 -8.12
C HIS A 64 -4.00 8.08 -6.99
N ASP A 65 -4.84 8.48 -6.04
CA ASP A 65 -4.43 9.37 -4.94
C ASP A 65 -3.40 8.69 -4.03
N TYR A 66 -3.59 7.40 -3.76
CA TYR A 66 -2.60 6.60 -3.05
C TYR A 66 -1.24 6.58 -3.76
N MET A 67 -1.23 6.36 -5.08
CA MET A 67 -0.01 6.33 -5.88
C MET A 67 0.64 7.71 -5.99
N GLN A 68 -0.15 8.75 -6.18
CA GLN A 68 0.33 10.13 -6.22
C GLN A 68 0.99 10.52 -4.90
N TYR A 69 0.34 10.26 -3.76
CA TYR A 69 0.94 10.48 -2.44
C TYR A 69 2.22 9.65 -2.25
N SER A 70 2.15 8.36 -2.58
CA SER A 70 3.28 7.43 -2.48
C SER A 70 4.51 7.88 -3.29
N LEU A 71 4.31 8.48 -4.46
CA LEU A 71 5.40 8.95 -5.32
C LEU A 71 5.90 10.35 -4.94
N SER A 72 5.06 11.19 -4.31
CA SER A 72 5.42 12.55 -3.92
C SER A 72 6.07 12.67 -2.54
N THR A 73 5.82 11.71 -1.63
CA THR A 73 6.48 11.70 -0.30
C THR A 73 7.98 11.45 -0.38
N ALA A 74 8.73 12.16 0.46
CA ALA A 74 10.17 11.99 0.65
C ALA A 74 10.51 10.55 1.07
N LEU A 75 11.74 10.10 0.78
CA LEU A 75 12.27 8.79 1.17
C LEU A 75 12.67 8.76 2.67
N ASP A 76 11.88 9.41 3.53
CA ASP A 76 12.14 9.54 4.96
C ASP A 76 11.75 8.29 5.77
N GLY A 77 11.18 7.28 5.11
CA GLY A 77 10.77 6.02 5.72
C GLY A 77 9.43 6.08 6.44
N ALA A 78 8.67 7.18 6.32
CA ALA A 78 7.34 7.25 6.91
C ALA A 78 6.41 6.17 6.31
N PRO A 79 5.61 5.47 7.14
CA PRO A 79 4.68 4.47 6.63
C PRO A 79 3.69 5.09 5.64
N ARG A 80 3.67 4.57 4.41
CA ARG A 80 2.81 5.06 3.30
C ARG A 80 1.32 5.18 3.67
N LEU A 81 0.85 4.34 4.59
CA LEU A 81 -0.56 4.30 5.00
C LEU A 81 -0.90 5.26 6.15
N LEU A 82 0.06 5.98 6.72
CA LEU A 82 -0.17 6.82 7.89
C LEU A 82 -1.18 7.93 7.62
N HIS A 83 -1.09 8.60 6.47
CA HIS A 83 -2.02 9.66 6.07
C HIS A 83 -3.48 9.20 5.86
N LEU A 84 -3.70 7.89 5.75
CA LEU A 84 -5.02 7.29 5.58
C LEU A 84 -5.60 6.73 6.88
N LYS A 85 -4.83 6.68 7.98
CA LYS A 85 -5.38 6.17 9.25
C LYS A 85 -6.51 7.06 9.77
N LEU A 86 -7.49 6.43 10.41
CA LEU A 86 -8.58 7.08 11.14
C LEU A 86 -8.14 7.48 12.56
#